data_AF-A0A3P6FBU0-F1
#
_entry.id   AF-A0A3P6FBU0-F1
#
_cell.length_a   1.000
_cell.length_b   1.000
_cell.length_c   1.000
_cell.angle_alpha   90.00
_cell.angle_beta   90.00
_cell.angle_gamma   90.00
#
_symmetry.space_group_name_H-M   'P 1'
#
loop_
_entity.id
_entity.type
_entity.pdbx_description
1 polymer ?
#
loop_
_entity_poly.entity_id
_entity_poly.type
_entity_poly.pdbx_seq_one_letter_code
_entity_poly.pdbx_strand_id
1 'polypeptide(L)' 'MVELGASWSDLCAIKCLPPSGVATGSLFPWILWNLWKARNRFVFEGFALSPEEVLTTSIVLARE' A
#
# COMPACT_ATOMS: atom_id res chain seq x y z
N MET A 1 7.87 -5.50 -16.52
CA MET A 1 6.53 -5.38 -15.90
C MET A 1 6.53 -6.33 -14.71
N VAL A 2 6.04 -5.93 -13.53
CA VAL A 2 5.96 -6.85 -12.38
C VAL A 2 4.76 -7.77 -12.61
N GLU A 3 4.99 -9.08 -12.65
CA GLU A 3 3.93 -10.09 -12.73
C GLU A 3 3.29 -10.27 -11.35
N LEU A 4 2.36 -9.37 -11.02
CA LEU A 4 1.73 -9.30 -9.69
C LEU A 4 1.14 -10.64 -9.23
N GLY A 5 0.52 -11.40 -10.13
CA GLY A 5 -0.06 -12.70 -9.80
C GLY A 5 0.99 -13.74 -9.41
N ALA A 6 2.13 -13.76 -10.09
CA ALA A 6 3.23 -14.69 -9.81
C ALA A 6 3.98 -14.33 -8.52
N SER A 7 4.14 -13.03 -8.24
CA SER A 7 4.91 -12.55 -7.08
C SER A 7 4.06 -12.20 -5.85
N TRP A 8 2.73 -12.40 -5.91
CA TRP A 8 1.80 -11.96 -4.86
C TRP A 8 2.17 -12.50 -3.48
N SER A 9 2.39 -13.82 -3.38
CA SER A 9 2.70 -14.49 -2.12
C SER A 9 4.00 -13.97 -1.51
N ASP A 10 5.03 -13.80 -2.34
CA ASP A 10 6.34 -13.32 -1.91
C ASP A 10 6.26 -11.88 -1.42
N LEU A 11 5.57 -11.01 -2.18
CA LEU A 11 5.36 -9.61 -1.81
C LEU A 11 4.52 -9.48 -0.53
N CYS A 12 3.54 -10.37 -0.35
CA CYS A 12 2.72 -10.35 0.84
C CYS A 12 3.48 -10.80 2.10
N ALA A 13 4.49 -11.67 1.94
CA ALA A 13 5.30 -12.21 3.03
C ALA A 13 6.42 -11.26 3.51
N ILE A 14 6.68 -10.16 2.79
CA ILE A 14 7.72 -9.19 3.18
C ILE A 14 7.34 -8.56 4.53
N LYS A 15 8.17 -8.84 5.54
CA LYS A 15 8.05 -8.19 6.85
C LYS A 15 8.53 -6.75 6.77
N CYS A 16 7.64 -5.82 7.07
CA CYS A 16 7.94 -4.40 7.10
C CYS A 16 7.69 -3.85 8.51
N LEU A 17 8.57 -2.95 8.96
CA LEU A 17 8.37 -2.15 10.17
C LEU A 17 8.03 -2.97 11.45
N PRO A 18 8.84 -3.98 11.82
CA PRO A 18 8.55 -4.85 12.96
C PRO A 18 8.33 -4.14 14.31
N PRO A 19 9.04 -3.05 14.67
CA PRO A 19 8.77 -2.30 15.89
C PRO A 19 7.43 -1.56 15.90
N SER A 20 6.82 -1.34 14.73
CA SER A 20 5.61 -0.52 14.54
C SER A 20 4.32 -1.33 14.57
N GLY A 21 4.40 -2.66 14.76
CA GLY A 21 3.24 -3.56 14.74
C GLY A 21 2.78 -4.00 13.34
N VAL A 22 3.40 -3.49 12.26
CA VAL A 22 3.04 -3.81 10.86
C VAL A 22 3.63 -5.17 10.42
N ALA A 23 4.27 -5.93 11.32
CA ALA A 23 4.81 -7.25 11.01
C ALA A 23 3.79 -8.40 11.03
N THR A 24 2.59 -8.18 11.61
CA THR A 24 1.52 -9.19 11.68
C THR A 24 0.64 -9.21 10.44
N GLY A 25 0.48 -8.07 9.77
CA GLY A 25 -0.24 -7.92 8.50
C GLY A 25 0.69 -7.67 7.32
N SER A 26 0.21 -7.92 6.10
CA SER A 26 0.99 -7.58 4.91
C SER A 26 0.81 -6.12 4.52
N LEU A 27 1.89 -5.35 4.41
CA LEU A 27 1.84 -3.94 3.98
C LEU A 27 1.57 -3.79 2.47
N PHE A 28 1.99 -4.76 1.67
CA PHE A 28 1.96 -4.66 0.21
C PHE A 28 0.53 -4.49 -0.37
N PRO A 29 -0.49 -5.27 0.06
CA PRO A 29 -1.88 -5.07 -0.35
C PRO A 29 -2.41 -3.66 -0.03
N TRP A 30 -2.03 -3.09 1.11
CA TRP A 30 -2.45 -1.75 1.51
C TRP A 30 -1.85 -0.66 0.64
N ILE A 31 -0.59 -0.83 0.20
CA ILE A 31 0.05 0.09 -0.77
C ILE A 31 -0.72 0.06 -2.09
N LEU A 32 -1.01 -1.12 -2.63
CA LEU A 32 -1.78 -1.26 -3.87
C LEU A 32 -3.18 -0.64 -3.76
N TRP A 33 -3.86 -0.88 -2.64
CA TRP A 33 -5.19 -0.32 -2.40
C TRP A 33 -5.18 1.20 -2.34
N ASN A 34 -4.22 1.80 -1.63
CA ASN A 34 -4.14 3.25 -1.53
C ASN A 34 -3.65 3.92 -2.83
N LEU A 35 -2.77 3.26 -3.61
CA LEU A 35 -2.43 3.71 -4.96
C LEU A 35 -3.66 3.71 -5.88
N TRP A 36 -4.48 2.66 -5.83
CA TRP A 36 -5.73 2.60 -6.57
C TRP A 36 -6.66 3.75 -6.15
N LYS A 37 -6.88 3.97 -4.85
CA LYS A 37 -7.71 5.09 -4.38
C LYS A 37 -7.15 6.45 -4.82
N ALA A 38 -5.85 6.69 -4.67
CA ALA A 38 -5.22 7.95 -5.08
C ALA A 38 -5.39 8.23 -6.57
N ARG A 39 -5.22 7.19 -7.40
CA ARG A 39 -5.48 7.31 -8.85
C ARG A 39 -6.94 7.62 -9.15
N ASN A 40 -7.88 6.93 -8.51
CA ASN A 40 -9.31 7.21 -8.71
C ASN A 40 -9.65 8.63 -8.29
N ARG A 41 -9.13 9.09 -7.15
CA ARG A 41 -9.33 10.45 -6.67
C ARG A 41 -8.78 11.49 -7.64
N PHE A 42 -7.60 11.26 -8.20
CA PHE A 42 -7.05 12.13 -9.23
C PHE A 42 -7.92 12.15 -10.49
N VAL A 43 -8.38 10.98 -10.96
CA VAL A 43 -9.20 10.87 -12.19
C VAL A 43 -10.59 11.51 -12.02
N PHE A 44 -11.24 11.32 -10.88
CA PHE A 44 -12.63 11.75 -10.68
C PHE A 44 -12.78 13.09 -9.97
N GLU A 45 -11.81 13.50 -9.15
CA GLU A 45 -11.85 14.75 -8.37
C GLU A 45 -10.78 15.76 -8.81
N GLY A 46 -9.84 15.38 -9.69
CA GLY A 46 -8.69 16.22 -10.05
C GLY A 46 -7.69 16.41 -8.91
N PHE A 47 -7.83 15.67 -7.81
CA PHE A 47 -7.01 15.83 -6.61
C PHE A 47 -5.86 14.82 -6.59
N ALA A 48 -4.62 15.32 -6.64
CA ALA A 48 -3.41 14.51 -6.58
C ALA A 48 -2.90 14.38 -5.14
N LEU A 49 -2.54 13.16 -4.74
CA LEU A 49 -1.84 12.88 -3.49
C LEU A 49 -0.36 12.65 -3.80
N SER A 50 0.52 13.09 -2.91
CA SER A 50 1.94 12.80 -2.98
C SER A 50 2.21 11.31 -2.67
N PRO A 51 3.29 10.72 -3.21
CA PRO A 51 3.70 9.36 -2.86
C PRO A 51 3.86 9.15 -1.35
N GLU A 52 4.36 10.15 -0.64
CA GLU A 52 4.57 10.15 0.81
C GLU A 52 3.23 10.06 1.56
N GLU A 53 2.21 10.81 1.14
CA GLU A 53 0.86 10.75 1.73
C GLU A 53 0.21 9.37 1.49
N VAL A 54 0.35 8.82 0.29
CA VAL A 54 -0.17 7.49 -0.05
C VAL A 54 0.51 6.40 0.78
N LEU A 55 1.84 6.45 0.92
CA LEU A 55 2.61 5.49 1.69
C LEU A 55 2.29 5.60 3.20
N THR A 56 2.22 6.82 3.73
CA THR A 56 1.88 7.05 5.13
C THR A 56 0.50 6.49 5.45
N THR A 57 -0.49 6.76 4.59
CA THR A 57 -1.85 6.21 4.73
C THR A 57 -1.84 4.68 4.70
N SER A 58 -1.02 4.07 3.84
CA SER A 58 -0.90 2.61 3.73
C SER A 58 -0.32 1.99 5.01
N ILE A 59 0.70 2.60 5.60
CA ILE A 59 1.33 2.13 6.85
C ILE A 59 0.36 2.25 8.02
N VAL A 60 -0.37 3.37 8.12
CA VAL A 60 -1.35 3.58 9.20
C VAL A 60 -2.46 2.55 9.13
N LEU A 61 -3.07 2.36 7.94
CA LEU A 61 -4.16 1.39 7.75
C LEU A 61 -3.71 -0.07 7.89
N ALA A 62 -2.45 -0.39 7.59
CA ALA A 62 -1.92 -1.74 7.77
C ALA A 62 -1.72 -2.14 9.25
N ARG A 63 -1.72 -1.16 10.16
CA ARG A 63 -1.56 -1.38 11.61
C ARG A 63 -2.91 -1.56 12.32
N GLU A 64 -3.98 -0.98 11.78
CA GLU A 64 -5.34 -1.07 12.33
C GLU A 64 -5.94 -2.47 12.15
#